data_AF-A0A7S2HLY3-F1
#
_entry.id   AF-A0A7S2HLY3-F1
#
_cell.length_a   1.000
_cell.length_b   1.000
_cell.length_c   1.000
_cell.angle_alpha   90.00
_cell.angle_beta   90.00
_cell.angle_gamma   90.00
#
_symmetry.space_group_name_H-M   'P 1'
#
loop_
_entity.id
_entity.type
_entity.pdbx_description
1 polymer ?
#
loop_
_entity_poly.entity_id
_entity_poly.type
_entity_poly.pdbx_seq_one_letter_code
_entity_poly.pdbx_strand_id
1 'polypeptide(L)'
;RSVLIPPLLHSKLKPVVIQTRGRSFLEYCLRRCSSGENGEEDGPLVTYEVDTVQYDGVETSEEIGCFGAGTMGSKQGVNDILNLLDDMEKISIIGVGVTEAGLSSPSSPTMIHLAQILHKIYTLSSSSSLKCPNPTGKICIINTDNVPQNGSTIYSHMVHIAKHDYADDDDDDRNEKFIEFLENKVVFLNTMVDRITSQRDGSNGLVPKCEPIPMKCLVIEDIHGDLPREFYDDDIKNKFGVVIRTKPNQLKTDIDLKLRVANGTHTAISHVMSLS
;
A
#
# COMPACT_ATOMS: atom_id res chain seq x y z
N ARG A 1 -3.35 -5.93 2.46
CA ARG A 1 -4.39 -6.51 3.34
C ARG A 1 -3.76 -7.18 4.57
N SER A 2 -2.96 -8.24 4.44
CA SER A 2 -2.29 -8.87 5.60
C SER A 2 -1.08 -8.12 6.18
N VAL A 3 -0.53 -7.13 5.47
CA VAL A 3 0.70 -6.42 5.89
C VAL A 3 0.42 -4.99 6.35
N LEU A 4 0.03 -4.10 5.43
CA LEU A 4 -0.05 -2.66 5.71
C LEU A 4 -1.35 -2.20 6.37
N ILE A 5 -2.48 -2.88 6.16
CA ILE A 5 -3.77 -2.42 6.70
C ILE A 5 -3.82 -2.48 8.24
N PRO A 6 -3.38 -3.57 8.91
CA PRO A 6 -3.39 -3.65 10.37
C PRO A 6 -2.64 -2.51 11.09
N PRO A 7 -1.39 -2.15 10.74
CA PRO A 7 -0.70 -1.04 11.39
C PRO A 7 -1.34 0.33 11.08
N LEU A 8 -1.98 0.50 9.91
CA LEU A 8 -2.75 1.73 9.61
C LEU A 8 -3.93 1.88 10.56
N LEU A 9 -4.73 0.83 10.76
CA LEU A 9 -5.84 0.83 11.71
C LEU A 9 -5.37 1.07 13.14
N HIS A 10 -4.28 0.42 13.54
CA HIS A 10 -3.70 0.60 14.87
C HIS A 10 -3.26 2.05 15.12
N SER A 11 -2.75 2.70 14.07
CA SER A 11 -2.39 4.12 14.06
C SER A 11 -3.62 5.06 13.94
N LYS A 12 -4.84 4.54 14.11
CA LYS A 12 -6.11 5.26 14.01
C LYS A 12 -6.35 5.93 12.65
N LEU A 13 -5.70 5.44 11.60
CA LEU A 13 -5.96 5.84 10.23
C LEU A 13 -7.18 5.10 9.71
N LYS A 14 -7.80 5.65 8.66
CA LYS A 14 -9.02 5.14 8.02
C LYS A 14 -8.69 4.59 6.63
N PRO A 15 -8.05 3.40 6.53
CA PRO A 15 -7.59 2.89 5.25
C PRO A 15 -8.77 2.47 4.37
N VAL A 16 -8.72 2.88 3.10
CA VAL A 16 -9.63 2.41 2.03
C VAL A 16 -8.84 1.52 1.08
N VAL A 17 -9.36 0.33 0.78
CA VAL A 17 -8.69 -0.63 -0.12
C VAL A 17 -9.23 -0.48 -1.54
N ILE A 18 -8.38 -0.11 -2.49
CA ILE A 18 -8.76 0.13 -3.88
C ILE A 18 -8.12 -0.92 -4.78
N GLN A 19 -8.95 -1.67 -5.51
CA GLN A 19 -8.49 -2.66 -6.49
C GLN A 19 -8.29 -1.99 -7.86
N THR A 20 -7.07 -2.01 -8.39
CA THR A 20 -6.76 -1.32 -9.67
C THR A 20 -7.29 -2.03 -10.91
N ARG A 21 -7.63 -3.32 -10.81
CA ARG A 21 -8.17 -4.13 -11.91
C ARG A 21 -9.30 -5.03 -11.42
N GLY A 22 -10.45 -5.02 -12.08
CA GLY A 22 -11.62 -5.77 -11.64
C GLY A 22 -12.21 -5.24 -10.32
N ARG A 23 -13.27 -5.89 -9.84
CA ARG A 23 -14.10 -5.41 -8.70
C ARG A 23 -14.39 -6.48 -7.65
N SER A 24 -13.64 -7.58 -7.66
CA SER A 24 -13.92 -8.76 -6.85
C SER A 24 -13.84 -8.49 -5.35
N PHE A 25 -12.85 -7.70 -4.89
CA PHE A 25 -12.77 -7.36 -3.47
C PHE A 25 -13.91 -6.43 -3.02
N LEU A 26 -14.27 -5.44 -3.83
CA LEU A 26 -15.44 -4.60 -3.56
C LEU A 26 -16.72 -5.43 -3.46
N GLU A 27 -16.96 -6.35 -4.40
CA GLU A 27 -18.13 -7.23 -4.36
C GLU A 27 -18.12 -8.16 -3.14
N TYR A 28 -16.96 -8.67 -2.75
CA TYR A 28 -16.82 -9.47 -1.53
C TYR A 28 -17.22 -8.65 -0.30
N CYS A 29 -16.75 -7.41 -0.20
CA CYS A 29 -17.09 -6.50 0.91
C CYS A 29 -18.59 -6.17 0.94
N LEU A 30 -19.18 -5.84 -0.22
CA LEU A 30 -20.61 -5.53 -0.33
C LEU A 30 -21.49 -6.71 0.10
N ARG A 31 -21.15 -7.93 -0.34
CA ARG A 31 -21.89 -9.15 0.05
C ARG A 31 -21.88 -9.36 1.57
N ARG A 32 -20.74 -9.11 2.22
CA ARG A 32 -20.62 -9.22 3.69
C ARG A 32 -21.41 -8.14 4.42
N CYS A 33 -21.39 -6.90 3.92
CA CYS A 33 -22.15 -5.80 4.49
C CYS A 33 -23.66 -6.02 4.35
N SER A 34 -24.14 -6.56 3.22
CA SER A 34 -25.56 -6.89 3.02
C SER A 34 -26.06 -8.04 3.88
N SER A 35 -25.16 -8.84 4.47
CA SER A 35 -25.51 -9.95 5.36
C SER A 35 -25.47 -9.61 6.86
N GLY A 36 -25.05 -8.40 7.24
CA GLY A 36 -24.91 -7.98 8.64
C GLY A 36 -25.91 -6.91 9.06
N GLU A 37 -26.61 -7.13 10.17
CA GLU A 37 -27.42 -6.12 10.89
C GLU A 37 -26.50 -5.20 11.72
N ASN A 38 -25.68 -4.35 11.10
CA ASN A 38 -24.83 -3.43 11.85
C ASN A 38 -25.38 -2.00 11.79
N GLY A 39 -26.26 -1.70 12.75
CA GLY A 39 -26.81 -0.37 13.03
C GLY A 39 -25.89 0.46 13.92
N GLU A 40 -24.68 0.76 13.46
CA GLU A 40 -23.81 1.75 14.12
C GLU A 40 -23.82 3.09 13.35
N GLU A 41 -23.90 4.19 14.11
CA GLU A 41 -24.05 5.57 13.61
C GLU A 41 -22.85 6.08 12.79
N ASP A 42 -21.71 5.39 12.80
CA ASP A 42 -20.49 5.74 12.04
C ASP A 42 -20.34 5.01 10.69
N GLY A 43 -21.36 4.23 10.29
CA GLY A 43 -21.36 3.43 9.06
C GLY A 43 -20.62 2.09 9.21
N PRO A 44 -20.98 1.04 8.44
CA PRO A 44 -20.42 -0.29 8.64
C PRO A 44 -18.93 -0.31 8.26
N LEU A 45 -18.07 -0.60 9.24
CA LEU A 45 -16.68 -0.97 8.99
C LEU A 45 -16.67 -2.18 8.04
N VAL A 46 -15.99 -2.06 6.90
CA VAL A 46 -15.84 -3.17 5.96
C VAL A 46 -14.85 -4.16 6.57
N THR A 47 -15.27 -5.39 6.81
CA THR A 47 -14.37 -6.44 7.34
C THR A 47 -14.03 -7.48 6.27
N TYR A 48 -12.83 -8.04 6.39
CA TYR A 48 -12.37 -9.17 5.61
C TYR A 48 -11.52 -10.09 6.48
N GLU A 49 -11.52 -11.37 6.11
CA GLU A 49 -10.78 -12.39 6.85
C GLU A 49 -9.30 -12.40 6.43
N VAL A 50 -8.43 -12.72 7.38
CA VAL A 50 -7.04 -13.10 7.15
C VAL A 50 -6.75 -14.40 7.90
N ASP A 51 -6.33 -15.42 7.18
CA ASP A 51 -5.94 -16.69 7.76
C ASP A 51 -4.46 -16.69 8.11
N THR A 52 -4.15 -17.25 9.27
CA THR A 52 -2.78 -17.49 9.73
C THR A 52 -2.59 -18.97 9.99
N VAL A 53 -1.59 -19.57 9.35
CA VAL A 53 -1.14 -20.94 9.63
C VAL A 53 -0.08 -20.85 10.72
N GLN A 54 -0.38 -21.34 11.91
CA GLN A 54 0.52 -21.33 13.06
C GLN A 54 1.67 -22.33 12.88
N TYR A 55 2.72 -22.21 13.69
CA TYR A 55 3.91 -23.08 13.59
C TYR A 55 3.63 -24.56 13.86
N ASP A 56 2.54 -24.87 14.56
CA ASP A 56 2.04 -26.23 14.80
C ASP A 56 1.10 -26.73 13.69
N GLY A 57 0.87 -25.91 12.65
CA GLY A 57 -0.03 -26.19 11.53
C GLY A 57 -1.50 -25.84 11.79
N VAL A 58 -1.87 -25.35 12.97
CA VAL A 58 -3.24 -24.91 13.25
C VAL A 58 -3.56 -23.65 12.46
N GLU A 59 -4.73 -23.63 11.82
CA GLU A 59 -5.21 -22.45 11.10
C GLU A 59 -6.12 -21.61 11.99
N THR A 60 -5.81 -20.32 12.09
CA THR A 60 -6.63 -19.33 12.79
C THR A 60 -7.06 -18.26 11.81
N SER A 61 -8.29 -17.76 11.92
CA SER A 61 -8.80 -16.67 11.08
C SER A 61 -9.09 -15.44 11.94
N GLU A 62 -8.66 -14.27 11.47
CA GLU A 62 -8.91 -12.98 12.10
C GLU A 62 -9.73 -12.10 11.15
N GLU A 63 -10.74 -11.39 11.68
CA GLU A 63 -11.43 -10.35 10.94
C GLU A 63 -10.70 -9.02 11.07
N ILE A 64 -10.28 -8.47 9.92
CA ILE A 64 -9.59 -7.19 9.83
C ILE A 64 -10.53 -6.17 9.18
N GLY A 65 -10.65 -5.00 9.81
CA GLY A 65 -11.42 -3.89 9.28
C GLY A 65 -10.70 -3.08 8.20
N CYS A 66 -11.47 -2.37 7.38
CA CYS A 66 -11.04 -1.20 6.64
C CYS A 66 -12.21 -0.21 6.55
N PHE A 67 -11.89 1.06 6.34
CA PHE A 67 -12.90 2.13 6.31
C PHE A 67 -13.72 2.11 5.02
N GLY A 68 -13.21 1.48 3.96
CA GLY A 68 -13.94 1.30 2.72
C GLY A 68 -13.22 0.35 1.76
N ALA A 69 -13.94 -0.02 0.71
CA ALA A 69 -13.41 -0.75 -0.43
C ALA A 69 -13.84 -0.06 -1.72
N GLY A 70 -13.00 -0.10 -2.74
CA GLY A 70 -13.27 0.51 -4.03
C GLY A 70 -12.56 -0.20 -5.17
N THR A 71 -12.81 0.27 -6.39
CA THR A 71 -12.18 -0.26 -7.60
C THR A 71 -11.90 0.86 -8.58
N MET A 72 -10.74 0.79 -9.24
CA MET A 72 -10.42 1.58 -10.42
C MET A 72 -10.40 0.70 -11.69
N GLY A 73 -10.96 -0.51 -11.61
CA GLY A 73 -11.03 -1.45 -12.73
C GLY A 73 -12.03 -1.07 -13.83
N SER A 74 -12.69 0.07 -13.73
CA SER A 74 -13.62 0.63 -14.72
C SER A 74 -13.52 2.16 -14.72
N LYS A 75 -13.96 2.80 -15.82
CA LYS A 75 -13.99 4.28 -15.91
C LYS A 75 -14.82 4.93 -14.79
N GLN A 76 -15.97 4.32 -14.47
CA GLN A 76 -16.81 4.80 -13.38
C GLN A 76 -16.08 4.67 -12.03
N GLY A 77 -15.44 3.53 -11.78
CA GLY A 77 -14.70 3.31 -10.53
C GLY A 77 -13.54 4.29 -10.36
N VAL A 78 -12.82 4.62 -11.44
CA VAL A 78 -11.81 5.69 -11.42
C VAL A 78 -12.45 7.01 -10.98
N ASN A 79 -13.56 7.42 -11.59
CA ASN A 79 -14.26 8.64 -11.22
C ASN A 79 -14.75 8.62 -9.77
N ASP A 80 -15.31 7.51 -9.30
CA ASP A 80 -15.79 7.37 -7.92
C ASP A 80 -14.65 7.56 -6.91
N ILE A 81 -13.46 7.01 -7.17
CA ILE A 81 -12.28 7.20 -6.33
C ILE A 81 -11.75 8.64 -6.39
N LEU A 82 -11.75 9.27 -7.56
CA LEU A 82 -11.31 10.67 -7.67
C LEU A 82 -12.29 11.63 -6.99
N ASN A 83 -13.60 11.34 -7.04
CA ASN A 83 -14.62 12.11 -6.33
C ASN A 83 -14.53 11.91 -4.81
N LEU A 84 -14.19 10.70 -4.34
CA LEU A 84 -13.95 10.47 -2.91
C LEU A 84 -12.87 11.41 -2.35
N LEU A 85 -11.85 11.75 -3.13
CA LEU A 85 -10.81 12.69 -2.71
C LEU A 85 -11.35 14.11 -2.47
N ASP A 86 -12.42 14.52 -3.16
CA ASP A 86 -13.05 15.84 -2.96
C ASP A 86 -13.71 15.95 -1.58
N ASP A 87 -14.18 14.83 -1.03
CA ASP A 87 -14.82 14.75 0.28
C ASP A 87 -13.81 14.53 1.43
N MET A 88 -12.53 14.32 1.10
CA MET A 88 -11.49 14.07 2.10
C MET A 88 -10.85 15.37 2.59
N GLU A 89 -10.74 15.51 3.92
CA GLU A 89 -9.99 16.62 4.53
C GLU A 89 -8.49 16.35 4.65
N LYS A 90 -8.11 15.06 4.80
CA LYS A 90 -6.75 14.65 5.14
C LYS A 90 -6.33 13.38 4.42
N ILE A 91 -5.07 13.34 3.99
CA ILE A 91 -4.40 12.14 3.48
C ILE A 91 -2.96 12.06 3.98
N SER A 92 -2.58 10.90 4.53
CA SER A 92 -1.25 10.68 5.12
C SER A 92 -0.40 9.71 4.33
N ILE A 93 -1.00 8.58 3.96
CA ILE A 93 -0.29 7.43 3.39
C ILE A 93 -1.08 6.91 2.19
N ILE A 94 -0.37 6.60 1.11
CA ILE A 94 -0.88 5.80 -0.01
C ILE A 94 -0.08 4.50 -0.06
N GLY A 95 -0.75 3.39 0.21
CA GLY A 95 -0.18 2.06 0.10
C GLY A 95 -0.27 1.53 -1.33
N VAL A 96 0.81 0.94 -1.85
CA VAL A 96 0.86 0.32 -3.17
C VAL A 96 1.25 -1.15 -3.02
N GLY A 97 0.41 -2.08 -3.47
CA GLY A 97 0.72 -3.51 -3.49
C GLY A 97 0.10 -4.15 -4.73
N VAL A 98 0.90 -4.30 -5.78
CA VAL A 98 0.44 -4.64 -7.14
C VAL A 98 1.31 -5.66 -7.86
N THR A 99 2.18 -6.34 -7.12
CA THR A 99 3.23 -7.24 -7.59
C THR A 99 4.26 -6.57 -8.50
N GLU A 100 5.31 -7.30 -8.83
CA GLU A 100 6.38 -6.88 -9.73
C GLU A 100 5.82 -6.46 -11.11
N ALA A 101 4.78 -7.14 -11.58
CA ALA A 101 4.12 -6.82 -12.84
C ALA A 101 3.47 -5.43 -12.82
N GLY A 102 2.87 -5.04 -11.69
CA GLY A 102 2.26 -3.73 -11.53
C GLY A 102 3.27 -2.58 -11.40
N LEU A 103 4.54 -2.86 -11.10
CA LEU A 103 5.63 -1.89 -11.02
C LEU A 103 6.56 -1.88 -12.24
N SER A 104 6.32 -2.78 -13.20
CA SER A 104 7.22 -3.05 -14.33
C SER A 104 7.38 -1.88 -15.31
N SER A 105 6.40 -0.97 -15.38
CA SER A 105 6.37 0.12 -16.37
C SER A 105 5.55 1.32 -15.89
N PRO A 106 5.90 2.56 -16.28
CA PRO A 106 5.05 3.73 -16.07
C PRO A 106 3.70 3.61 -16.78
N SER A 107 3.63 2.89 -17.90
CA SER A 107 2.38 2.65 -18.64
C SER A 107 1.48 1.56 -18.02
N SER A 108 1.88 0.97 -16.88
CA SER A 108 1.04 -0.01 -16.21
C SER A 108 -0.22 0.67 -15.66
N PRO A 109 -1.40 0.01 -15.72
CA PRO A 109 -2.64 0.58 -15.20
C PRO A 109 -2.56 1.08 -13.76
N THR A 110 -1.80 0.41 -12.89
CA THR A 110 -1.61 0.86 -11.51
C THR A 110 -0.85 2.18 -11.44
N MET A 111 0.25 2.33 -12.18
CA MET A 111 1.04 3.57 -12.16
C MET A 111 0.24 4.74 -12.75
N ILE A 112 -0.53 4.50 -13.81
CA ILE A 112 -1.46 5.49 -14.36
C ILE A 112 -2.50 5.91 -13.31
N HIS A 113 -3.14 4.95 -12.63
CA HIS A 113 -4.11 5.25 -11.57
C HIS A 113 -3.49 6.00 -10.38
N LEU A 114 -2.27 5.63 -9.97
CA LEU A 114 -1.54 6.35 -8.92
C LEU A 114 -1.24 7.79 -9.35
N ALA A 115 -0.81 8.00 -10.59
CA ALA A 115 -0.57 9.33 -11.14
C ALA A 115 -1.85 10.17 -11.16
N GLN A 116 -3.00 9.58 -11.56
CA GLN A 116 -4.30 10.26 -11.52
C GLN A 116 -4.70 10.68 -10.09
N ILE A 117 -4.50 9.80 -9.11
CA ILE A 117 -4.74 10.11 -7.68
C ILE A 117 -3.82 11.24 -7.23
N LEU A 118 -2.51 11.15 -7.49
CA LEU A 118 -1.54 12.18 -7.09
C LEU A 118 -1.80 13.52 -7.76
N HIS A 119 -2.19 13.52 -9.04
CA HIS A 119 -2.57 14.73 -9.76
C HIS A 119 -3.83 15.37 -9.17
N LYS A 120 -4.84 14.57 -8.80
CA LYS A 120 -6.04 15.07 -8.10
C LYS A 120 -5.70 15.63 -6.71
N ILE A 121 -4.80 14.99 -5.98
CA ILE A 121 -4.31 15.51 -4.69
C ILE A 121 -3.57 16.83 -4.89
N TYR A 122 -2.74 16.95 -5.93
CA TYR A 122 -2.05 18.19 -6.28
C TYR A 122 -3.04 19.34 -6.51
N THR A 123 -4.09 19.12 -7.28
CA THR A 123 -5.11 20.15 -7.54
C THR A 123 -5.86 20.55 -6.26
N LEU A 124 -6.22 19.59 -5.42
CA LEU A 124 -6.90 19.83 -4.14
C LEU A 124 -6.01 20.48 -3.07
N SER A 125 -4.71 20.17 -3.09
CA SER A 125 -3.73 20.78 -2.17
C SER A 125 -3.50 22.24 -2.52
N SER A 126 -3.51 22.57 -3.81
CA SER A 126 -3.38 23.95 -4.30
C SER A 126 -4.55 24.84 -3.88
N SER A 127 -5.75 24.26 -3.71
CA SER A 127 -6.92 24.96 -3.16
C SER A 127 -7.05 24.90 -1.63
N SER A 128 -6.07 24.31 -0.93
CA SER A 128 -6.12 24.05 0.53
C SER A 128 -7.28 23.17 1.02
N SER A 129 -7.92 22.42 0.12
CA SER A 129 -9.04 21.53 0.44
C SER A 129 -8.59 20.24 1.12
N LEU A 130 -7.41 19.73 0.72
CA LEU A 130 -6.85 18.47 1.22
C LEU A 130 -5.50 18.74 1.90
N LYS A 131 -5.31 18.21 3.11
CA LYS A 131 -4.09 18.43 3.91
C LYS A 131 -3.37 17.12 4.21
N CYS A 132 -2.05 17.21 4.38
CA CYS A 132 -1.26 16.10 4.91
C CYS A 132 -0.88 16.37 6.37
N PRO A 133 -1.35 15.56 7.35
CA PRO A 133 -1.07 15.78 8.76
C PRO A 133 0.29 15.20 9.21
N ASN A 134 1.07 14.66 8.29
CA ASN A 134 2.37 14.06 8.59
C ASN A 134 3.36 15.10 9.12
N PRO A 135 4.40 14.71 9.88
CA PRO A 135 5.30 15.66 10.56
C PRO A 135 5.97 16.68 9.62
N THR A 136 6.33 16.26 8.41
CA THR A 136 6.95 17.10 7.38
C THR A 136 5.94 17.68 6.38
N GLY A 137 4.66 17.34 6.53
CA GLY A 137 3.59 17.70 5.59
C GLY A 137 3.68 16.97 4.24
N LYS A 138 4.49 15.91 4.13
CA LYS A 138 4.61 15.09 2.92
C LYS A 138 3.75 13.83 2.99
N ILE A 139 3.05 13.52 1.91
CA ILE A 139 2.29 12.28 1.77
C ILE A 139 3.27 11.13 1.54
N CYS A 140 3.13 10.07 2.34
CA CYS A 140 4.03 8.92 2.24
C CYS A 140 3.47 7.87 1.27
N ILE A 141 4.25 7.52 0.25
CA ILE A 141 3.99 6.37 -0.62
C ILE A 141 4.76 5.18 -0.06
N ILE A 142 4.03 4.13 0.32
CA ILE A 142 4.60 2.89 0.87
C ILE A 142 4.26 1.75 -0.07
N ASN A 143 5.28 1.16 -0.70
CA ASN A 143 5.07 -0.05 -1.48
C ASN A 143 5.23 -1.30 -0.60
N THR A 144 4.44 -2.34 -0.89
CA THR A 144 4.51 -3.64 -0.17
C THR A 144 4.92 -4.81 -1.05
N ASP A 145 5.40 -4.55 -2.27
CA ASP A 145 5.88 -5.58 -3.18
C ASP A 145 7.37 -5.87 -2.94
N ASN A 146 7.81 -7.09 -3.27
CA ASN A 146 9.17 -7.55 -3.04
C ASN A 146 10.15 -7.08 -4.14
N VAL A 147 10.13 -5.77 -4.43
CA VAL A 147 11.00 -5.13 -5.43
C VAL A 147 12.02 -4.24 -4.71
N PRO A 148 13.34 -4.42 -4.95
CA PRO A 148 14.35 -3.53 -4.40
C PRO A 148 14.14 -2.09 -4.88
N GLN A 149 14.34 -1.12 -3.99
CA GLN A 149 14.18 0.32 -4.29
C GLN A 149 12.80 0.68 -4.88
N ASN A 150 11.75 -0.03 -4.44
CA ASN A 150 10.39 0.15 -4.94
C ASN A 150 9.86 1.59 -4.85
N GLY A 151 10.16 2.34 -3.79
CA GLY A 151 9.82 3.76 -3.67
C GLY A 151 10.49 4.58 -4.77
N SER A 152 11.79 4.42 -4.96
CA SER A 152 12.55 5.10 -6.02
C SER A 152 12.06 4.73 -7.43
N THR A 153 11.67 3.48 -7.65
CA THR A 153 11.06 3.04 -8.91
C THR A 153 9.73 3.73 -9.15
N ILE A 154 8.84 3.78 -8.16
CA ILE A 154 7.53 4.46 -8.29
C ILE A 154 7.74 5.95 -8.56
N TYR A 155 8.63 6.63 -7.84
CA TYR A 155 8.95 8.03 -8.09
C TYR A 155 9.36 8.27 -9.55
N SER A 156 10.28 7.45 -10.07
CA SER A 156 10.75 7.54 -11.45
C SER A 156 9.60 7.38 -12.46
N HIS A 157 8.67 6.47 -12.19
CA HIS A 157 7.47 6.29 -13.01
C HIS A 157 6.54 7.51 -12.94
N MET A 158 6.31 8.09 -11.76
CA MET A 158 5.46 9.27 -11.61
C MET A 158 6.03 10.47 -12.37
N VAL A 159 7.34 10.70 -12.29
CA VAL A 159 8.02 11.76 -13.06
C VAL A 159 7.91 11.50 -14.56
N HIS A 160 8.07 10.26 -15.01
CA HIS A 160 7.90 9.92 -16.42
C HIS A 160 6.47 10.21 -16.90
N ILE A 161 5.45 9.79 -16.16
CA ILE A 161 4.04 10.04 -16.50
C ILE A 161 3.75 11.54 -16.50
N ALA A 162 4.23 12.28 -15.50
CA ALA A 162 4.08 13.75 -15.43
C ALA A 162 4.64 14.46 -16.68
N LYS A 163 5.76 13.97 -17.23
CA LYS A 163 6.42 14.55 -18.41
C LYS A 163 5.79 14.18 -19.75
N HIS A 164 4.95 13.15 -19.81
CA HIS A 164 4.50 12.59 -21.09
C HIS A 164 2.98 12.51 -21.22
N ASP A 165 2.28 12.09 -20.16
CA ASP A 165 0.83 11.87 -20.22
C ASP A 165 0.04 13.13 -19.85
N TYR A 166 0.69 14.10 -19.22
CA TYR A 166 0.14 15.44 -18.94
C TYR A 166 0.74 16.52 -19.86
N ALA A 167 1.57 16.13 -20.84
CA ALA A 167 2.22 17.02 -21.80
C ALA A 167 1.35 17.46 -22.98
N ASP A 168 0.15 16.87 -23.14
CA ASP A 168 -0.79 17.22 -24.21
C ASP A 168 -1.64 18.48 -23.91
N ASP A 169 -1.56 19.02 -22.69
CA ASP A 169 -1.95 20.40 -22.42
C ASP A 169 -0.70 21.26 -22.71
N ASP A 170 -0.74 22.17 -23.70
CA ASP A 170 0.33 23.12 -24.13
C ASP A 170 0.86 24.08 -23.02
N ASP A 171 1.06 23.57 -21.81
CA ASP A 171 1.30 24.32 -20.58
C ASP A 171 2.40 23.61 -19.79
N ASP A 172 3.64 23.70 -20.30
CA ASP A 172 4.87 23.19 -19.67
C ASP A 172 4.96 23.58 -18.18
N ASP A 173 4.44 24.75 -17.82
CA ASP A 173 4.39 25.26 -16.44
C ASP A 173 3.50 24.39 -15.51
N ARG A 174 2.41 23.80 -16.03
CA ARG A 174 1.58 22.87 -15.23
C ARG A 174 2.32 21.56 -14.94
N ASN A 175 3.08 21.04 -15.89
CA ASN A 175 3.85 19.81 -15.72
C ASN A 175 5.01 20.00 -14.74
N GLU A 176 5.73 21.12 -14.84
CA GLU A 176 6.78 21.48 -13.89
C GLU A 176 6.24 21.61 -12.46
N LYS A 177 5.09 22.27 -12.27
CA LYS A 177 4.44 22.39 -10.95
C LYS A 177 4.00 21.05 -10.38
N PHE A 178 3.51 20.13 -11.21
CA PHE A 178 3.16 18.80 -10.73
C PHE A 178 4.41 18.01 -10.32
N ILE A 179 5.51 18.10 -11.07
CA ILE A 179 6.80 17.50 -10.69
C ILE A 179 7.31 18.11 -9.38
N GLU A 180 7.25 19.43 -9.23
CA GLU A 180 7.61 20.12 -7.99
C GLU A 180 6.76 19.64 -6.80
N PHE A 181 5.46 19.40 -7.01
CA PHE A 181 4.59 18.79 -6.01
C PHE A 181 5.07 17.39 -5.62
N LEU A 182 5.43 16.54 -6.58
CA LEU A 182 5.95 15.18 -6.31
C LEU A 182 7.25 15.22 -5.50
N GLU A 183 8.13 16.21 -5.74
CA GLU A 183 9.39 16.37 -5.02
C GLU A 183 9.21 16.92 -3.59
N ASN A 184 8.31 17.89 -3.44
CA ASN A 184 8.20 18.70 -2.22
C ASN A 184 7.07 18.28 -1.28
N LYS A 185 6.02 17.62 -1.79
CA LYS A 185 4.81 17.26 -1.03
C LYS A 185 4.54 15.76 -0.96
N VAL A 186 5.33 14.96 -1.65
CA VAL A 186 5.24 13.49 -1.62
C VAL A 186 6.61 12.92 -1.27
N VAL A 187 6.63 11.82 -0.53
CA VAL A 187 7.83 11.02 -0.30
C VAL A 187 7.57 9.59 -0.70
N PHE A 188 8.49 9.03 -1.48
CA PHE A 188 8.41 7.65 -1.96
C PHE A 188 9.37 6.79 -1.15
N LEU A 189 8.84 6.17 -0.10
CA LEU A 189 9.65 5.44 0.86
C LEU A 189 10.03 4.07 0.29
N ASN A 190 11.32 3.76 0.31
CA ASN A 190 11.78 2.43 -0.02
C ASN A 190 11.44 1.48 1.13
N THR A 191 11.04 0.26 0.77
CA THR A 191 10.65 -0.75 1.75
C THR A 191 11.27 -2.10 1.47
N MET A 192 11.21 -2.96 2.49
CA MET A 192 11.39 -4.40 2.37
C MET A 192 10.21 -5.06 3.07
N VAL A 193 9.56 -6.02 2.41
CA VAL A 193 8.41 -6.75 2.98
C VAL A 193 8.78 -8.21 3.10
N ASP A 194 8.54 -8.82 4.25
CA ASP A 194 8.85 -10.23 4.50
C ASP A 194 7.71 -10.89 5.28
N ARG A 195 6.72 -11.39 4.54
CA ARG A 195 5.65 -12.24 5.09
C ARG A 195 5.12 -13.16 3.99
N ILE A 196 5.35 -14.45 4.13
CA ILE A 196 4.83 -15.47 3.21
C ILE A 196 3.31 -15.39 3.22
N THR A 197 2.75 -15.11 2.05
CA THR A 197 1.30 -14.94 1.86
C THR A 197 0.87 -15.71 0.62
N SER A 198 -0.12 -16.57 0.79
CA SER A 198 -0.92 -17.23 -0.23
C SER A 198 -2.39 -16.82 -0.06
N GLN A 199 -3.31 -17.70 -0.45
CA GLN A 199 -4.76 -17.46 -0.38
C GLN A 199 -5.45 -18.69 0.19
N ARG A 200 -6.58 -18.48 0.88
CA ARG A 200 -7.48 -19.57 1.29
C ARG A 200 -8.00 -20.29 0.03
N ASP A 201 -8.01 -21.62 0.07
CA ASP A 201 -8.57 -22.42 -1.02
C ASP A 201 -10.04 -22.07 -1.27
N GLY A 202 -10.41 -21.97 -2.56
CA GLY A 202 -11.75 -21.58 -2.97
C GLY A 202 -12.09 -20.09 -2.78
N SER A 203 -11.20 -19.27 -2.21
CA SER A 203 -11.47 -17.83 -1.99
C SER A 203 -11.19 -16.94 -3.21
N ASN A 204 -10.58 -17.46 -4.29
CA ASN A 204 -10.16 -16.69 -5.46
C ASN A 204 -9.32 -15.44 -5.10
N GLY A 205 -8.44 -15.58 -4.11
CA GLY A 205 -7.54 -14.52 -3.65
C GLY A 205 -8.20 -13.49 -2.75
N LEU A 206 -9.46 -13.70 -2.34
CA LEU A 206 -10.20 -12.76 -1.49
C LEU A 206 -9.85 -12.89 -0.02
N VAL A 207 -9.36 -14.04 0.44
CA VAL A 207 -8.91 -14.22 1.83
C VAL A 207 -7.41 -14.52 1.81
N PRO A 208 -6.55 -13.57 2.24
CA PRO A 208 -5.13 -13.83 2.41
C PRO A 208 -4.91 -14.94 3.43
N LYS A 209 -4.01 -15.87 3.10
CA LYS A 209 -3.54 -16.90 4.02
C LYS A 209 -2.05 -16.73 4.21
N CYS A 210 -1.57 -16.62 5.44
CA CYS A 210 -0.19 -16.22 5.71
C CYS A 210 0.40 -16.96 6.91
N GLU A 211 1.72 -16.83 7.07
CA GLU A 211 2.41 -17.24 8.29
C GLU A 211 2.16 -16.22 9.45
N PRO A 212 2.51 -16.57 10.70
CA PRO A 212 2.47 -15.63 11.82
C PRO A 212 3.34 -14.41 11.53
N ILE A 213 3.00 -13.25 12.08
CA ILE A 213 3.67 -11.98 11.77
C ILE A 213 5.17 -12.06 12.09
N PRO A 214 6.06 -11.91 11.10
CA PRO A 214 7.50 -11.92 11.36
C PRO A 214 7.94 -10.67 12.11
N MET A 215 9.03 -10.75 12.88
CA MET A 215 9.60 -9.60 13.61
C MET A 215 9.92 -8.40 12.71
N LYS A 216 10.18 -8.64 11.42
CA LYS A 216 10.43 -7.63 10.39
C LYS A 216 9.53 -7.88 9.17
N CYS A 217 8.22 -7.89 9.40
CA CYS A 217 7.22 -8.04 8.35
C CYS A 217 7.30 -6.91 7.29
N LEU A 218 7.54 -5.67 7.72
CA LEU A 218 7.64 -4.51 6.84
C LEU A 218 8.72 -3.57 7.38
N VAL A 219 9.80 -3.40 6.64
CA VAL A 219 10.86 -2.45 6.96
C VAL A 219 10.71 -1.24 6.04
N ILE A 220 10.65 -0.04 6.61
CA ILE A 220 10.48 1.21 5.86
C ILE A 220 11.68 2.11 6.11
N GLU A 221 12.32 2.61 5.06
CA GLU A 221 13.35 3.63 5.17
C GLU A 221 12.71 5.01 5.20
N ASP A 222 12.77 5.66 6.36
CA ASP A 222 12.27 7.01 6.60
C ASP A 222 13.33 7.83 7.32
N ILE A 223 14.29 8.32 6.54
CA ILE A 223 15.46 9.08 7.02
C ILE A 223 15.05 10.44 7.58
N HIS A 224 13.94 11.00 7.11
CA HIS A 224 13.54 12.39 7.41
C HIS A 224 12.41 12.50 8.42
N GLY A 225 11.80 11.40 8.84
CA GLY A 225 10.69 11.44 9.79
C GLY A 225 9.37 11.85 9.15
N ASP A 226 9.15 11.43 7.91
CA ASP A 226 7.99 11.81 7.11
C ASP A 226 6.72 11.03 7.51
N LEU A 227 6.84 9.83 8.06
CA LEU A 227 5.70 9.00 8.47
C LEU A 227 4.92 9.61 9.63
N PRO A 228 3.62 9.28 9.78
CA PRO A 228 2.87 9.55 11.01
C PRO A 228 3.63 9.07 12.25
N ARG A 229 3.58 9.83 13.34
CA ARG A 229 4.38 9.55 14.55
C ARG A 229 4.05 8.19 15.16
N GLU A 230 2.81 7.76 15.02
CA GLU A 230 2.28 6.48 15.49
C GLU A 230 3.06 5.29 14.91
N PHE A 231 3.65 5.41 13.71
CA PHE A 231 4.48 4.34 13.10
C PHE A 231 5.80 4.09 13.83
N TYR A 232 6.23 5.02 14.69
CA TYR A 232 7.45 4.89 15.48
C TYR A 232 7.22 4.23 16.84
N ASP A 233 5.96 3.96 17.21
CA ASP A 233 5.63 3.33 18.48
C ASP A 233 6.11 1.87 18.51
N ASP A 234 6.66 1.44 19.65
CA ASP A 234 7.14 0.08 19.83
C ASP A 234 6.03 -0.96 19.63
N ASP A 235 4.77 -0.60 19.89
CA ASP A 235 3.60 -1.44 19.66
C ASP A 235 3.42 -1.80 18.18
N ILE A 236 3.68 -0.86 17.27
CA ILE A 236 3.58 -1.08 15.83
C ILE A 236 4.60 -2.14 15.39
N LYS A 237 5.83 -2.05 15.91
CA LYS A 237 6.87 -3.03 15.68
C LYS A 237 6.55 -4.39 16.30
N ASN A 238 6.16 -4.41 17.57
CA ASN A 238 5.98 -5.65 18.32
C ASN A 238 4.76 -6.45 17.86
N LYS A 239 3.68 -5.77 17.45
CA LYS A 239 2.42 -6.42 17.01
C LYS A 239 2.39 -6.71 15.52
N PHE A 240 2.97 -5.84 14.69
CA PHE A 240 2.83 -5.92 13.23
C PHE A 240 4.14 -6.11 12.48
N GLY A 241 5.27 -6.21 13.19
CA GLY A 241 6.59 -6.39 12.57
C GLY A 241 7.02 -5.22 11.68
N VAL A 242 6.45 -4.02 11.90
CA VAL A 242 6.79 -2.83 11.12
C VAL A 242 8.01 -2.17 11.77
N VAL A 243 9.10 -2.03 11.02
CA VAL A 243 10.37 -1.49 11.50
C VAL A 243 10.76 -0.27 10.68
N ILE A 244 10.89 0.87 11.34
CA ILE A 244 11.34 2.10 10.70
C ILE A 244 12.86 2.24 10.78
N ARG A 245 13.49 2.54 9.64
CA ARG A 245 14.92 2.78 9.50
C ARG A 245 15.15 4.26 9.23
N THR A 246 15.73 4.94 10.21
CA THR A 246 15.96 6.39 10.17
C THR A 246 17.40 6.75 9.81
N LYS A 247 18.28 5.75 9.62
CA LYS A 247 19.67 5.97 9.23
C LYS A 247 19.95 5.38 7.85
N PRO A 248 20.79 6.05 7.03
CA PRO A 248 21.20 5.54 5.73
C PRO A 248 21.76 4.12 5.80
N ASN A 249 21.50 3.32 4.75
CA ASN A 249 22.00 1.94 4.56
C ASN A 249 21.47 0.87 5.52
N GLN A 250 20.61 1.22 6.49
CA GLN A 250 19.98 0.21 7.34
C GLN A 250 19.04 -0.69 6.54
N LEU A 251 18.20 -0.11 5.67
CA LEU A 251 17.30 -0.88 4.82
C LEU A 251 18.08 -1.79 3.87
N LYS A 252 19.18 -1.31 3.28
CA LYS A 252 20.06 -2.13 2.44
C LYS A 252 20.55 -3.37 3.18
N THR A 253 20.95 -3.22 4.44
CA THR A 253 21.38 -4.34 5.28
C THR A 253 20.26 -5.36 5.50
N ASP A 254 19.04 -4.88 5.74
CA ASP A 254 17.86 -5.76 5.90
C ASP A 254 17.53 -6.49 4.59
N ILE A 255 17.59 -5.80 3.43
CA ILE A 255 17.39 -6.40 2.10
C ILE A 255 18.47 -7.45 1.81
N ASP A 256 19.74 -7.14 2.02
CA ASP A 256 20.86 -8.05 1.79
C ASP A 256 20.71 -9.33 2.63
N LEU A 257 20.33 -9.19 3.90
CA LEU A 257 20.08 -10.33 4.79
C LEU A 257 18.93 -11.20 4.28
N LYS A 258 17.79 -10.58 3.92
CA LYS A 258 16.63 -11.30 3.39
C LYS A 258 16.97 -12.04 2.10
N LEU A 259 17.59 -11.36 1.13
CA LEU A 259 17.89 -11.95 -0.18
C LEU A 259 18.86 -13.13 -0.06
N ARG A 260 19.91 -12.99 0.76
CA ARG A 260 20.96 -14.01 0.87
C ARG A 260 20.56 -15.20 1.73
N VAL A 261 19.77 -14.97 2.78
CA VAL A 261 19.38 -16.01 3.73
C VAL A 261 17.99 -16.53 3.39
N ALA A 262 16.94 -15.74 3.56
CA ALA A 262 15.57 -16.23 3.39
C ALA A 262 15.27 -16.66 1.94
N ASN A 263 15.42 -15.74 0.98
CA ASN A 263 15.08 -16.03 -0.42
C ASN A 263 16.06 -17.05 -1.03
N GLY A 264 17.36 -16.91 -0.75
CA GLY A 264 18.39 -17.84 -1.20
C GLY A 264 18.14 -19.28 -0.72
N THR A 265 17.85 -19.47 0.58
CA THR A 265 17.53 -20.78 1.14
C THR A 265 16.22 -21.33 0.58
N HIS A 266 15.17 -20.50 0.47
CA HIS A 266 13.89 -20.93 -0.10
C HIS A 266 14.08 -21.44 -1.53
N THR A 267 14.73 -20.67 -2.43
CA THR A 267 14.96 -21.10 -3.81
C THR A 267 15.78 -22.40 -3.89
N ALA A 268 16.84 -22.53 -3.07
CA ALA A 268 17.68 -23.72 -3.06
C ALA A 268 16.90 -24.98 -2.65
N ILE A 269 16.13 -24.91 -1.56
CA ILE A 269 15.34 -26.05 -1.06
C ILE A 269 14.24 -26.41 -2.05
N SER A 270 13.50 -25.44 -2.58
CA SER A 270 12.43 -25.69 -3.55
C SER A 270 12.93 -26.43 -4.79
N HIS A 271 14.12 -26.06 -5.31
CA HIS A 271 14.71 -26.77 -6.44
C HIS A 271 15.13 -28.21 -6.07
N VAL A 272 15.77 -28.44 -4.92
CA VAL A 272 16.15 -29.79 -4.49
C VAL A 272 14.91 -30.67 -4.31
N MET A 273 13.87 -30.18 -3.64
CA MET A 273 12.63 -30.93 -3.42
C MET A 273 11.89 -31.21 -4.72
N SER A 274 11.95 -30.30 -5.71
CA SER A 274 11.31 -30.51 -7.01
C SER A 274 11.93 -31.63 -7.86
N LEU A 275 13.15 -32.07 -7.52
CA LEU A 275 13.85 -33.17 -8.20
C LEU A 275 13.62 -34.54 -7.52
N SER A 276 12.91 -34.54 -6.38
CA SER A 276 12.61 -35.74 -5.57
C SER A 276 11.26 -36.33 -5.97
#